data_AF-A0ABD0LMV0-F1
#
_entry.id   AF-A0ABD0LMV0-F1
#
_cell.length_a   1.000
_cell.length_b   1.000
_cell.length_c   1.000
_cell.angle_alpha   90.00
_cell.angle_beta   90.00
_cell.angle_gamma   90.00
#
_symmetry.space_group_name_H-M   'P 1'
#
loop_
_entity.id
_entity.type
_entity.pdbx_description
1 polymer ?
#
loop_
_entity_poly.entity_id
_entity_poly.type
_entity_poly.pdbx_seq_one_letter_code
_entity_poly.pdbx_strand_id
1 'polypeptide(L)'
;MWLELAMNCSDPPGSDMLQSVLAFQQLIISAIVVTCFVATKTLLDNFRRRQARLNVVVVGAGPVGLISLMVAAKSGRVSRIILFEEVCKMVLFNKPHQVAFDNKSVCFLRKLGVDFDNIEGCWDCGSFFTRLGVFLEYMLSIVYRLPVPVDVRLGTKVGTQADKT
;
A
#
# COMPACT_ATOMS: atom_id res chain seq x y z
N MET A 1 50.14 8.68 66.97
CA MET A 1 49.39 9.95 66.96
C MET A 1 49.85 10.76 65.76
N TRP A 2 49.46 10.32 64.56
CA TRP A 2 49.67 10.98 63.27
C TRP A 2 48.35 10.77 62.52
N LEU A 3 47.36 11.56 62.92
CA LEU A 3 45.99 11.51 62.42
C LEU A 3 45.59 12.93 61.97
N GLU A 4 46.47 13.57 61.19
CA GLU A 4 46.20 14.86 60.54
C GLU A 4 46.87 14.91 59.16
N LEU A 5 46.52 13.96 58.29
CA LEU A 5 46.46 14.23 56.86
C LEU A 5 44.98 14.35 56.52
N ALA A 6 44.41 15.46 56.99
CA ALA A 6 43.29 16.08 56.33
C ALA A 6 43.76 16.43 54.91
N MET A 7 43.65 15.45 54.00
CA MET A 7 43.67 15.69 52.57
C MET A 7 42.34 16.36 52.26
N ASN A 8 42.38 17.66 52.53
CA ASN A 8 41.44 18.69 52.22
C ASN A 8 41.33 18.79 50.69
N CYS A 9 40.65 17.84 50.05
CA CYS A 9 40.07 18.06 48.72
C CYS A 9 38.65 18.54 48.96
N SER A 10 38.53 19.78 49.46
CA SER A 10 37.31 20.55 49.23
C SER A 10 37.18 20.69 47.72
N ASP A 11 36.30 19.90 47.11
CA ASP A 11 35.87 20.13 45.75
C ASP A 11 35.49 21.61 45.63
N PRO A 12 36.01 22.35 44.63
CA PRO A 12 35.75 23.77 44.52
C PRO A 12 34.23 23.97 44.45
N PRO A 13 33.63 24.96 45.15
CA PRO A 13 32.17 25.14 45.28
C PRO A 13 31.41 25.47 43.97
N GLY A 14 31.95 25.10 42.81
CA GLY A 14 31.32 25.12 41.50
C GLY A 14 31.54 23.84 40.67
N SER A 15 32.17 22.78 41.20
CA SER A 15 32.39 21.50 40.50
C SER A 15 31.08 20.76 40.21
N ASP A 16 30.13 20.75 41.14
CA ASP A 16 28.81 20.09 40.99
C ASP A 16 27.94 20.79 39.94
N MET A 17 28.00 22.13 39.90
CA MET A 17 27.31 22.92 38.88
C MET A 17 27.94 22.73 37.50
N LEU A 18 29.27 22.62 37.43
CA LEU A 18 29.98 22.36 36.18
C LEU A 18 29.72 20.93 35.66
N GLN A 19 29.72 19.93 36.54
CA GLN A 19 29.40 18.53 36.19
C GLN A 19 27.95 18.37 35.72
N SER A 20 27.00 19.02 36.39
CA SER A 20 25.59 18.97 35.98
C SER A 20 25.35 19.64 34.62
N VAL A 21 26.02 20.77 34.34
CA VAL A 21 25.98 21.43 33.02
C VAL A 21 26.59 20.53 31.93
N LEU A 22 27.73 19.89 32.20
CA LEU A 22 28.36 18.96 31.24
C LEU A 22 27.50 17.72 30.98
N ALA A 23 26.91 17.14 32.02
CA ALA A 23 26.00 16.01 31.89
C ALA A 23 24.74 16.39 31.08
N PHE A 24 24.18 17.57 31.32
CA PHE A 24 23.03 18.09 30.56
C PHE A 24 23.39 18.32 29.09
N GLN A 25 24.58 18.84 28.80
CA GLN A 25 25.07 18.99 27.43
C GLN A 25 25.24 17.62 26.73
N GLN A 26 25.82 16.62 27.41
CA GLN A 26 25.93 15.27 26.84
C GLN A 26 24.55 14.64 26.57
N LEU A 27 23.59 14.82 27.48
CA LEU A 27 22.22 14.34 27.29
C LEU A 27 21.57 15.01 26.07
N ILE A 28 21.68 16.33 25.93
CA ILE A 28 21.13 17.06 24.77
C ILE A 28 21.78 16.57 23.47
N ILE A 29 23.11 16.47 23.42
CA ILE A 29 23.84 16.03 22.23
C ILE A 29 23.42 14.62 21.84
N SER A 30 23.37 13.69 22.80
CA SER A 30 22.94 12.32 22.54
C SER A 30 21.50 12.25 22.03
N ALA A 31 20.58 13.02 22.62
CA ALA A 31 19.19 13.09 22.19
C ALA A 31 19.06 13.65 20.77
N ILE A 32 19.82 14.68 20.42
CA ILE A 32 19.85 15.26 19.07
C ILE A 32 20.36 14.22 18.06
N VAL A 33 21.47 13.53 18.36
CA VAL A 33 22.05 12.52 17.48
C VAL A 33 21.07 11.38 17.23
N VAL A 34 20.46 10.84 18.28
CA VAL A 34 19.47 9.77 18.16
C VAL A 34 18.25 10.22 17.36
N THR A 35 17.72 11.42 17.64
CA THR A 35 16.56 11.96 16.92
C THR A 35 16.86 12.17 15.45
N CYS A 36 18.01 12.76 15.12
CA CYS A 36 18.44 13.00 13.75
C CYS A 36 18.67 11.68 12.98
N PHE A 37 19.27 10.68 13.64
CA PHE A 37 19.46 9.35 13.08
C PHE A 37 18.12 8.67 12.77
N VAL A 38 17.19 8.65 13.74
CA VAL A 38 15.86 8.06 13.57
C VAL A 38 15.08 8.78 12.47
N ALA A 39 15.10 10.11 12.44
CA ALA A 39 14.43 10.91 11.41
C ALA A 39 15.00 10.60 10.01
N THR A 40 16.31 10.65 9.85
CA THR A 40 16.99 10.39 8.57
C THR A 40 16.72 8.96 8.09
N LYS A 41 16.86 7.97 8.99
CA LYS A 41 16.56 6.57 8.67
C LYS A 41 15.11 6.39 8.25
N THR A 42 14.17 7.00 8.97
CA THR A 42 12.74 6.91 8.66
C THR A 42 12.43 7.54 7.31
N LEU A 43 13.02 8.71 7.00
CA LEU A 43 12.84 9.38 5.71
C LEU A 43 13.42 8.55 4.56
N LEU A 44 14.63 8.02 4.72
CA LEU A 44 15.27 7.16 3.72
C LEU A 44 14.49 5.86 3.51
N ASP A 45 14.05 5.20 4.57
CA ASP A 45 13.28 3.96 4.49
C ASP A 45 11.93 4.22 3.82
N ASN A 46 11.26 5.34 4.12
CA ASN A 46 10.01 5.72 3.46
C ASN A 46 10.24 6.07 1.98
N PHE A 47 11.31 6.77 1.65
CA PHE A 47 11.65 7.10 0.26
C PHE A 47 11.97 5.84 -0.55
N ARG A 48 12.80 4.94 -0.01
CA ARG A 48 13.09 3.64 -0.61
C ARG A 48 11.83 2.80 -0.81
N ARG A 49 10.94 2.74 0.20
CA ARG A 49 9.65 2.04 0.09
C ARG A 49 8.71 2.66 -0.94
N ARG A 50 8.73 3.98 -1.10
CA ARG A 50 7.96 4.69 -2.14
C ARG A 50 8.49 4.43 -3.54
N GLN A 51 9.81 4.27 -3.69
CA GLN A 51 10.45 3.96 -4.96
C GLN A 51 10.41 2.47 -5.32
N ALA A 52 10.16 1.58 -4.34
CA ALA A 52 10.04 0.15 -4.58
C ALA A 52 8.89 -0.12 -5.55
N ARG A 53 9.25 -0.60 -6.75
CA ARG A 53 8.29 -1.02 -7.76
C ARG A 53 7.92 -2.48 -7.52
N LEU A 54 6.64 -2.75 -7.30
CA LEU A 54 6.10 -4.06 -6.97
C LEU A 54 5.50 -4.72 -8.20
N ASN A 55 5.70 -6.03 -8.33
CA ASN A 55 4.97 -6.86 -9.28
C ASN A 55 3.80 -7.51 -8.54
N VAL A 56 2.57 -7.27 -9.00
CA VAL A 56 1.36 -7.77 -8.34
C VAL A 56 0.74 -8.87 -9.18
N VAL A 57 0.43 -9.99 -8.55
CA VAL A 57 -0.32 -11.09 -9.16
C VAL A 57 -1.71 -11.12 -8.55
N VAL A 58 -2.73 -11.01 -9.37
CA VAL A 58 -4.14 -11.09 -8.98
C VAL A 58 -4.69 -12.40 -9.50
N VAL A 59 -5.32 -13.18 -8.61
CA VAL A 59 -5.94 -14.47 -8.95
C VAL A 59 -7.45 -14.31 -8.86
N GLY A 60 -8.13 -14.56 -9.98
CA GLY A 60 -9.56 -14.34 -10.19
C GLY A 60 -9.85 -12.99 -10.85
N ALA A 61 -10.59 -13.01 -11.95
CA ALA A 61 -11.13 -11.87 -12.68
C ALA A 61 -12.61 -11.58 -12.33
N GLY A 62 -13.05 -11.97 -11.12
CA GLY A 62 -14.31 -11.52 -10.56
C GLY A 62 -14.29 -10.03 -10.16
N PRO A 63 -15.41 -9.47 -9.65
CA PRO A 63 -15.51 -8.05 -9.33
C PRO A 63 -14.41 -7.59 -8.36
N VAL A 64 -14.21 -8.36 -7.28
CA VAL A 64 -13.19 -8.06 -6.27
C VAL A 64 -11.79 -8.12 -6.85
N GLY A 65 -11.50 -9.10 -7.70
CA GLY A 65 -10.20 -9.24 -8.37
C GLY A 65 -9.91 -8.06 -9.28
N LEU A 66 -10.85 -7.70 -10.16
CA LEU A 66 -10.69 -6.55 -11.05
C LEU A 66 -10.60 -5.22 -10.29
N ILE A 67 -11.38 -5.03 -9.22
CA ILE A 67 -11.28 -3.83 -8.38
C ILE A 67 -9.93 -3.77 -7.67
N SER A 68 -9.44 -4.89 -7.10
CA SER A 68 -8.14 -4.95 -6.46
C SER A 68 -6.99 -4.61 -7.43
N LEU A 69 -7.11 -5.06 -8.68
CA LEU A 69 -6.20 -4.72 -9.76
C LEU A 69 -6.21 -3.23 -10.05
N MET A 70 -7.40 -2.62 -10.17
CA MET A 70 -7.54 -1.17 -10.38
C MET A 70 -6.91 -0.36 -9.25
N VAL A 71 -7.11 -0.79 -8.00
CA VAL A 71 -6.47 -0.18 -6.82
C VAL A 71 -4.94 -0.32 -6.89
N ALA A 72 -4.44 -1.50 -7.23
CA ALA A 72 -3.01 -1.76 -7.38
C ALA A 72 -2.39 -0.85 -8.45
N ALA A 73 -3.05 -0.73 -9.60
CA ALA A 73 -2.62 0.13 -10.70
C ALA A 73 -2.57 1.62 -10.31
N LYS A 74 -3.53 2.09 -9.50
CA LYS A 74 -3.55 3.49 -9.01
C LYS A 74 -2.62 3.77 -7.83
N SER A 75 -2.03 2.75 -7.20
CA SER A 75 -1.18 2.97 -6.01
C SER A 75 0.13 3.73 -6.31
N GLY A 76 0.54 3.80 -7.58
CA GLY A 76 1.81 4.40 -8.00
C GLY A 76 3.06 3.60 -7.62
N ARG A 77 2.90 2.46 -6.92
CA ARG A 77 3.99 1.59 -6.46
C ARG A 77 4.14 0.32 -7.29
N VAL A 78 3.25 0.08 -8.24
CA VAL A 78 3.20 -1.17 -9.00
C VAL A 78 3.85 -0.97 -10.36
N SER A 79 4.87 -1.76 -10.68
CA SER A 79 5.53 -1.77 -12.00
C SER A 79 4.78 -2.60 -13.03
N ARG A 80 4.20 -3.71 -12.60
CA ARG A 80 3.56 -4.69 -13.48
C ARG A 80 2.49 -5.45 -12.73
N ILE A 81 1.41 -5.77 -13.44
CA ILE A 81 0.32 -6.60 -12.92
C ILE A 81 0.16 -7.83 -13.79
N ILE A 82 -0.11 -8.98 -13.18
CA ILE A 82 -0.49 -10.22 -13.86
C ILE A 82 -1.83 -10.68 -13.28
N LEU A 83 -2.84 -10.81 -14.12
CA LEU A 83 -4.17 -11.29 -13.75
C LEU A 83 -4.33 -12.72 -14.26
N PHE A 84 -4.61 -13.66 -13.36
CA PHE A 84 -4.95 -15.03 -13.70
C PHE A 84 -6.44 -15.29 -13.47
N GLU A 85 -7.08 -16.00 -14.38
CA GLU A 85 -8.45 -16.47 -14.24
C GLU A 85 -8.54 -17.88 -14.82
N GLU A 86 -9.19 -18.79 -14.10
CA GLU A 86 -9.38 -20.17 -14.55
C GLU A 86 -10.41 -20.26 -15.68
N VAL A 87 -11.35 -19.32 -15.71
CA VAL A 87 -12.46 -19.26 -16.65
C VAL A 87 -12.12 -18.44 -17.90
N CYS A 88 -12.68 -18.80 -19.06
CA CYS A 88 -12.55 -18.02 -20.30
C CYS A 88 -13.55 -16.84 -20.36
N LYS A 89 -13.28 -15.83 -21.22
CA LYS A 89 -14.11 -14.60 -21.32
C LYS A 89 -15.61 -14.88 -21.45
N MET A 90 -15.99 -15.82 -22.31
CA MET A 90 -17.41 -16.12 -22.56
C MET A 90 -18.14 -16.56 -21.30
N VAL A 91 -17.53 -17.43 -20.50
CA VAL A 91 -18.13 -17.95 -19.27
C VAL A 91 -18.06 -16.92 -18.15
N LEU A 92 -17.03 -16.05 -18.13
CA LEU A 92 -16.91 -14.96 -17.17
C LEU A 92 -18.05 -13.93 -17.32
N PHE A 93 -18.41 -13.61 -18.57
CA PHE A 93 -19.46 -12.62 -18.88
C PHE A 93 -20.86 -13.20 -18.88
N ASN A 94 -21.02 -14.49 -19.13
CA ASN A 94 -22.33 -15.16 -19.12
C ASN A 94 -22.84 -15.46 -17.71
N LYS A 95 -22.75 -14.49 -16.80
CA LYS A 95 -23.30 -14.56 -15.43
C LYS A 95 -24.59 -13.75 -15.37
N PRO A 96 -25.76 -14.39 -15.17
CA PRO A 96 -27.05 -13.72 -15.18
C PRO A 96 -27.33 -12.92 -13.89
N HIS A 97 -26.44 -12.99 -12.90
CA HIS A 97 -26.64 -12.38 -11.60
C HIS A 97 -26.58 -10.85 -11.71
N GLN A 98 -27.42 -10.17 -10.94
CA GLN A 98 -27.39 -8.72 -10.83
C GLN A 98 -26.51 -8.29 -9.66
N VAL A 99 -25.83 -7.16 -9.81
CA VAL A 99 -25.08 -6.50 -8.75
C VAL A 99 -25.63 -5.10 -8.53
N ALA A 100 -25.63 -4.69 -7.27
CA ALA A 100 -26.03 -3.36 -6.85
C ALA A 100 -24.82 -2.68 -6.19
N PHE A 101 -24.58 -1.44 -6.55
CA PHE A 101 -23.55 -0.59 -5.97
C PHE A 101 -24.23 0.54 -5.22
N ASP A 102 -24.04 0.57 -3.91
CA ASP A 102 -24.49 1.69 -3.09
C ASP A 102 -23.69 2.96 -3.43
N ASN A 103 -24.18 4.12 -2.97
CA ASN A 103 -23.56 5.41 -3.26
C ASN A 103 -22.07 5.45 -2.85
N LYS A 104 -21.69 4.79 -1.75
CA LYS A 104 -20.28 4.73 -1.31
C LYS A 104 -19.42 3.93 -2.29
N SER A 105 -19.90 2.78 -2.74
CA SER A 105 -19.21 1.96 -3.75
C SER A 105 -19.10 2.69 -5.08
N VAL A 106 -20.15 3.38 -5.51
CA VAL A 106 -20.11 4.23 -6.72
C VAL A 106 -19.04 5.30 -6.59
N CYS A 107 -19.04 6.06 -5.49
CA CYS A 107 -18.05 7.12 -5.26
C CYS A 107 -16.62 6.57 -5.24
N PHE A 108 -16.40 5.43 -4.59
CA PHE A 108 -15.12 4.74 -4.56
C PHE A 108 -14.66 4.30 -5.96
N LEU A 109 -15.54 3.64 -6.72
CA LEU A 109 -15.23 3.14 -8.06
C LEU A 109 -15.02 4.28 -9.07
N ARG A 110 -15.78 5.37 -8.97
CA ARG A 110 -15.54 6.59 -9.78
C ARG A 110 -14.15 7.16 -9.53
N LYS A 111 -13.67 7.18 -8.27
CA LYS A 111 -12.27 7.57 -7.96
C LYS A 111 -11.25 6.63 -8.57
N LEU A 112 -11.59 5.37 -8.81
CA LEU A 112 -10.76 4.41 -9.54
C LEU A 112 -10.84 4.56 -11.07
N GLY A 113 -11.71 5.42 -11.60
CA GLY A 113 -11.87 5.66 -13.03
C GLY A 113 -12.98 4.82 -13.68
N VAL A 114 -13.86 4.21 -12.87
CA VAL A 114 -15.09 3.56 -13.37
C VAL A 114 -16.10 4.65 -13.70
N ASP A 115 -16.50 4.71 -14.96
CA ASP A 115 -17.56 5.56 -15.47
C ASP A 115 -18.86 4.77 -15.57
N PHE A 116 -19.69 4.90 -14.52
CA PHE A 116 -20.99 4.24 -14.44
C PHE A 116 -21.99 4.72 -15.48
N ASP A 117 -21.77 5.89 -16.08
CA ASP A 117 -22.67 6.45 -17.08
C ASP A 117 -22.49 5.76 -18.44
N ASN A 118 -21.38 5.04 -18.62
CA ASN A 118 -21.08 4.21 -19.79
C ASN A 118 -21.28 2.70 -19.54
N ILE A 119 -21.92 2.32 -18.43
CA ILE A 119 -22.25 0.93 -18.09
C ILE A 119 -23.76 0.74 -18.26
N GLU A 120 -24.16 -0.31 -18.98
CA GLU A 120 -25.58 -0.67 -19.07
C GLU A 120 -26.11 -1.04 -17.68
N GLY A 121 -27.11 -0.31 -17.20
CA GLY A 121 -27.68 -0.49 -15.88
C GLY A 121 -28.79 0.51 -15.58
N CYS A 122 -29.26 0.50 -14.34
CA CYS A 122 -30.32 1.36 -13.85
C CYS A 122 -29.89 2.05 -12.56
N TRP A 123 -30.29 3.30 -12.39
CA TRP A 123 -30.15 4.04 -11.14
C TRP A 123 -31.46 4.00 -10.38
N ASP A 124 -31.42 3.58 -9.11
CA ASP A 124 -32.56 3.63 -8.20
C ASP A 124 -32.09 4.01 -6.79
N CYS A 125 -32.77 4.98 -6.18
CA CYS A 125 -32.49 5.49 -4.83
C CYS A 125 -30.99 5.80 -4.56
N GLY A 126 -30.28 6.31 -5.56
CA GLY A 126 -28.84 6.64 -5.45
C GLY A 126 -27.90 5.42 -5.47
N SER A 127 -28.43 4.23 -5.76
CA SER A 127 -27.67 3.00 -6.01
C SER A 127 -27.71 2.67 -7.50
N PHE A 128 -26.63 2.07 -8.01
CA PHE A 128 -26.53 1.63 -9.40
C PHE A 128 -26.66 0.12 -9.50
N PHE A 129 -27.53 -0.34 -10.39
CA PHE A 129 -27.83 -1.74 -10.60
C PHE A 129 -27.43 -2.17 -12.02
N THR A 130 -26.68 -3.25 -12.16
CA THR A 130 -26.27 -3.77 -13.46
C THR A 130 -26.13 -5.29 -13.41
N ARG A 131 -26.08 -5.94 -14.58
CA ARG A 131 -25.73 -7.36 -14.66
C ARG A 131 -24.24 -7.53 -14.36
N LEU A 132 -23.92 -8.56 -13.60
CA LEU A 132 -22.54 -8.89 -13.25
C LEU A 132 -21.65 -9.05 -14.49
N GLY A 133 -22.16 -9.74 -15.52
CA GLY A 133 -21.45 -9.91 -16.79
C GLY A 133 -21.05 -8.59 -17.45
N VAL A 134 -22.01 -7.66 -17.54
CA VAL A 134 -21.81 -6.31 -18.11
C VAL A 134 -20.75 -5.54 -17.32
N PHE A 135 -20.84 -5.56 -15.99
CA PHE A 135 -19.84 -4.91 -15.14
C PHE A 135 -18.44 -5.51 -15.33
N LEU A 136 -18.32 -6.84 -15.39
CA LEU A 136 -17.04 -7.52 -15.59
C LEU A 136 -16.43 -7.23 -16.96
N GLU A 137 -17.25 -7.20 -18.01
CA GLU A 137 -16.82 -6.84 -19.36
C GLU A 137 -16.29 -5.41 -19.42
N TYR A 138 -17.06 -4.48 -18.84
CA TYR A 138 -16.66 -3.07 -18.74
C TYR A 138 -15.34 -2.91 -17.98
N MET A 139 -15.22 -3.51 -16.80
CA MET A 139 -14.01 -3.45 -15.98
C MET A 139 -12.80 -4.02 -16.73
N LEU A 140 -12.96 -5.16 -17.40
CA LEU A 140 -11.89 -5.76 -18.18
C LEU A 140 -11.45 -4.85 -19.34
N SER A 141 -12.38 -4.11 -19.96
CA SER A 141 -12.06 -3.13 -21.00
C SER A 141 -11.20 -1.96 -20.48
N ILE A 142 -11.43 -1.51 -19.24
CA ILE A 142 -10.61 -0.49 -18.59
C ILE A 142 -9.24 -1.06 -18.26
N VAL A 143 -9.16 -2.30 -17.78
CA VAL A 143 -7.89 -2.93 -17.38
C VAL A 143 -6.86 -2.92 -18.51
N TYR A 144 -7.28 -3.17 -19.75
CA TYR A 144 -6.38 -3.10 -20.92
C TYR A 144 -5.89 -1.68 -21.27
N ARG A 145 -6.55 -0.64 -20.75
CA ARG A 145 -6.21 0.77 -20.99
C ARG A 145 -5.46 1.42 -19.82
N LEU A 146 -5.13 0.65 -18.79
CA LEU A 146 -4.38 1.16 -17.65
C LEU A 146 -2.95 1.56 -18.06
N PRO A 147 -2.36 2.59 -17.41
CA PRO A 147 -1.00 3.03 -17.71
C PRO A 147 0.07 2.04 -17.23
N VAL A 148 -0.28 1.11 -16.33
CA VAL A 148 0.60 0.05 -15.84
C VAL A 148 0.47 -1.16 -16.75
N PRO A 149 1.56 -1.82 -17.16
CA PRO A 149 1.47 -3.03 -17.98
C PRO A 149 0.73 -4.14 -17.23
N VAL A 150 -0.36 -4.61 -17.82
CA VAL A 150 -1.18 -5.72 -17.29
C VAL A 150 -1.11 -6.92 -18.25
N ASP A 151 -0.66 -8.06 -17.74
CA ASP A 151 -0.71 -9.34 -18.44
C ASP A 151 -1.95 -10.12 -17.97
N VAL A 152 -2.92 -10.33 -18.87
CA VAL A 152 -4.19 -10.99 -18.54
C VAL A 152 -4.20 -12.42 -19.10
N ARG A 153 -4.24 -13.40 -18.21
CA ARG A 153 -4.19 -14.85 -18.50
C ARG A 153 -5.49 -15.50 -18.09
N LEU A 154 -6.40 -15.64 -19.04
CA LEU A 154 -7.70 -16.28 -18.85
C LEU A 154 -7.64 -17.75 -19.26
N GLY A 155 -8.52 -18.59 -18.72
CA GLY A 155 -8.50 -20.03 -18.99
C GLY A 155 -7.30 -20.76 -18.37
N THR A 156 -6.55 -20.11 -17.47
CA THR A 156 -5.33 -20.65 -16.88
C THR A 156 -5.56 -20.91 -15.41
N LYS A 157 -5.62 -22.19 -15.02
CA LYS A 157 -5.66 -22.55 -13.61
C LYS A 157 -4.32 -22.21 -12.96
N VAL A 158 -4.35 -21.40 -11.90
CA VAL A 158 -3.18 -21.18 -11.06
C VAL A 158 -2.92 -22.47 -10.28
N GLY A 159 -2.05 -23.29 -10.84
CA GLY A 159 -1.55 -24.51 -10.21
C GLY A 159 -0.06 -24.38 -9.93
N THR A 160 0.41 -25.09 -8.91
CA THR A 160 1.84 -25.34 -8.71
C THR A 160 2.33 -26.13 -9.92
N GLN A 161 2.94 -25.47 -10.91
CA GLN A 161 3.82 -26.17 -11.84
C GLN A 161 5.05 -26.60 -11.05
N ALA A 162 4.99 -27.80 -10.49
CA ALA A 162 6.20 -28.58 -10.30
C ALA A 162 6.83 -28.75 -11.68
N ASP A 163 8.04 -28.23 -11.78
CA ASP A 163 9.02 -28.45 -12.83
C ASP A 163 8.86 -29.85 -13.44
N LYS A 164 8.55 -29.91 -14.74
CA LYS A 164 8.74 -31.12 -15.55
C LYS A 164 9.71 -30.74 -16.65
N THR A 165 10.98 -30.79 -16.26
CA THR A 165 12.10 -31.13 -17.13
C THR A 165 11.96 -32.55 -17.68
#